data_AF-A0A1Q6E8J0-F1
#
_entry.id   AF-A0A1Q6E8J0-F1
#
_cell.length_a   1.000
_cell.length_b   1.000
_cell.length_c   1.000
_cell.angle_alpha   90.00
_cell.angle_beta   90.00
_cell.angle_gamma   90.00
#
_symmetry.space_group_name_H-M   'P 1'
#
loop_
_entity.id
_entity.type
_entity.pdbx_description
1 polymer ?
#
loop_
_entity_poly.entity_id
_entity_poly.type
_entity_poly.pdbx_seq_one_letter_code
_entity_poly.pdbx_strand_id
1 'polypeptide(L)'
;MSGGYFDRSTYAMREIVDTMKRDIARALQSKPEKVYENYWTIYEKDSFGSYHSYKDYMSFASYEDAESFLLRDTTIVKAEQKYVDRQFFGDGVIFQSTTRYMSDTSDGEQIPVLYSIHHCYYDRYPDEADVLELSDETINAMKEAYWQMRIAEIYATRVDWMMSGDDSEENFRERIKEDLTKFEKEYATKDWTYPDENEE
;
A
#
# COMPACT_ATOMS: atom_id res chain seq x y z
N MET A 1 -20.44 -11.16 -38.66
CA MET A 1 -19.58 -11.31 -37.47
C MET A 1 -20.12 -12.53 -36.75
N SER A 2 -19.46 -13.69 -36.87
CA SER A 2 -19.75 -14.83 -35.99
C SER A 2 -19.29 -14.39 -34.59
N GLY A 3 -20.25 -14.11 -33.71
CA GLY A 3 -19.94 -13.89 -32.31
C GLY A 3 -19.61 -15.25 -31.71
N GLY A 4 -18.36 -15.47 -31.35
CA GLY A 4 -17.93 -16.69 -30.69
C GLY A 4 -18.69 -16.90 -29.37
N TYR A 5 -18.80 -18.15 -28.93
CA TYR A 5 -19.47 -18.48 -27.66
C TYR A 5 -18.79 -17.84 -26.45
N PHE A 6 -17.49 -17.50 -26.56
CA PHE A 6 -16.69 -16.97 -25.46
C PHE A 6 -16.20 -15.53 -25.66
N ASP A 7 -16.63 -14.83 -26.72
CA ASP A 7 -16.13 -13.49 -27.06
C ASP A 7 -16.03 -12.55 -25.85
N ARG A 8 -17.11 -12.42 -25.05
CA ARG A 8 -17.11 -11.51 -23.89
C ARG A 8 -16.13 -11.94 -22.79
N SER A 9 -15.93 -13.24 -22.61
CA SER A 9 -15.05 -13.80 -21.58
C SER A 9 -13.58 -13.72 -21.95
N THR A 10 -13.24 -13.84 -23.23
CA THR A 10 -11.86 -13.68 -23.72
C THR A 10 -11.42 -12.22 -23.63
N TYR A 11 -12.30 -11.25 -23.89
CA TYR A 11 -12.01 -9.83 -23.63
C TYR A 11 -11.65 -9.55 -22.17
N ALA A 12 -12.43 -10.08 -21.22
CA ALA A 12 -12.16 -9.87 -19.79
C ALA A 12 -10.81 -10.47 -19.35
N MET A 13 -10.39 -11.61 -19.91
CA MET A 13 -9.08 -12.18 -19.61
C MET A 13 -7.94 -11.27 -20.09
N ARG A 14 -8.07 -10.67 -21.28
CA ARG A 14 -7.10 -9.71 -21.82
C ARG A 14 -6.93 -8.49 -20.92
N GLU A 15 -8.05 -7.90 -20.47
CA GLU A 15 -8.00 -6.73 -19.58
C GLU A 15 -7.25 -7.03 -18.26
N ILE A 16 -7.45 -8.22 -17.69
CA ILE A 16 -6.74 -8.65 -16.47
C ILE A 16 -5.24 -8.79 -16.76
N VAL A 17 -4.89 -9.48 -17.85
CA VAL A 17 -3.52 -9.69 -18.31
C VAL A 17 -2.79 -8.35 -18.53
N ASP A 18 -3.45 -7.37 -19.16
CA ASP A 18 -2.88 -6.05 -19.44
C ASP A 18 -2.75 -5.20 -18.17
N THR A 19 -3.62 -5.41 -17.19
CA THR A 19 -3.45 -4.81 -15.85
C THR A 19 -2.25 -5.42 -15.12
N MET A 20 -2.11 -6.75 -15.14
CA MET A 20 -0.95 -7.42 -14.55
C MET A 20 0.38 -6.95 -15.15
N LYS A 21 0.45 -6.83 -16.48
CA LYS A 21 1.64 -6.28 -17.18
C LYS A 21 1.99 -4.88 -16.65
N ARG A 22 1.01 -3.98 -16.59
CA ARG A 22 1.20 -2.59 -16.12
C ARG A 22 1.69 -2.54 -14.68
N ASP A 23 1.10 -3.34 -13.79
CA ASP A 23 1.50 -3.37 -12.38
C ASP A 23 2.91 -3.98 -12.19
N ILE A 24 3.26 -5.03 -12.95
CA ILE A 24 4.63 -5.56 -12.95
C ILE A 24 5.62 -4.48 -13.42
N ALA A 25 5.31 -3.78 -14.51
CA ALA A 25 6.17 -2.71 -15.01
C ALA A 25 6.33 -1.58 -14.00
N ARG A 26 5.22 -1.13 -13.41
CA ARG A 26 5.22 -0.13 -12.34
C ARG A 26 6.06 -0.54 -11.14
N ALA A 27 5.98 -1.81 -10.71
CA ALA A 27 6.78 -2.31 -9.60
C ALA A 27 8.29 -2.39 -9.91
N LEU A 28 8.64 -2.54 -11.19
CA LEU A 28 10.02 -2.59 -11.69
C LEU A 28 10.60 -1.21 -12.02
N GLN A 29 9.79 -0.15 -12.03
CA GLN A 29 10.28 1.21 -12.26
C GLN A 29 11.29 1.62 -11.18
N SER A 30 12.24 2.47 -11.58
CA SER A 30 13.17 3.07 -10.62
C SER A 30 12.40 3.84 -9.57
N LYS A 31 12.58 3.48 -8.31
CA LYS A 31 11.90 4.13 -7.19
C LYS A 31 12.61 5.46 -6.90
N PRO A 32 11.86 6.54 -6.63
CA PRO A 32 12.46 7.80 -6.23
C PRO A 32 13.19 7.66 -4.89
N GLU A 33 14.11 8.57 -4.61
CA GLU A 33 14.78 8.63 -3.32
C GLU A 33 13.74 8.87 -2.21
N LYS A 34 13.83 8.11 -1.12
CA LYS A 34 12.97 8.31 0.03
C LYS A 34 13.38 9.61 0.73
N VAL A 35 12.38 10.37 1.17
CA VAL A 35 12.58 11.50 2.06
C VAL A 35 12.72 10.95 3.47
N TYR A 36 13.85 11.24 4.10
CA TYR A 36 14.06 10.97 5.51
C TYR A 36 13.36 12.04 6.34
N GLU A 37 12.41 11.62 7.17
CA GLU A 37 11.80 12.49 8.17
C GLU A 37 12.41 12.21 9.53
N ASN A 38 12.69 13.30 10.26
CA ASN A 38 13.20 13.26 11.61
C ASN A 38 12.72 14.50 12.35
N TYR A 39 11.71 14.32 13.18
CA TYR A 39 11.11 15.39 13.95
C TYR A 39 10.52 14.87 15.25
N TRP A 40 10.26 15.79 16.17
CA TRP A 40 9.56 15.51 17.40
C TRP A 40 8.12 16.02 17.29
N THR A 41 7.16 15.30 17.86
CA THR A 41 5.76 15.73 17.94
C THR A 41 5.22 15.51 19.33
N ILE A 42 4.10 16.17 19.65
CA ILE A 42 3.43 16.04 20.94
C ILE A 42 2.13 15.29 20.72
N TYR A 43 1.93 14.22 21.49
CA TYR A 43 0.65 13.55 21.58
C TYR A 43 -0.09 13.97 22.84
N GLU A 44 -1.38 14.22 22.68
CA GLU A 44 -2.31 14.50 23.76
C GLU A 44 -3.24 13.29 23.94
N LYS A 45 -3.44 12.92 25.20
CA LYS A 45 -4.41 11.91 25.61
C LYS A 45 -5.44 12.54 26.51
N ASP A 46 -6.55 12.94 25.90
CA ASP A 46 -7.71 13.56 26.52
C ASP A 46 -8.91 12.62 26.65
N SER A 47 -8.81 11.38 26.17
CA SER A 47 -9.76 10.29 26.38
C SER A 47 -9.01 9.00 26.70
N PHE A 48 -9.61 8.12 27.51
CA PHE A 48 -8.99 6.83 27.84
C PHE A 48 -8.77 5.94 26.61
N GLY A 49 -9.67 5.97 25.63
CA GLY A 49 -9.64 5.09 24.46
C GLY A 49 -8.72 5.52 23.31
N SER A 50 -8.30 6.78 23.26
CA SER A 50 -7.57 7.34 22.12
C SER A 50 -6.52 8.36 22.56
N TYR A 51 -5.57 8.66 21.68
CA TYR A 51 -4.67 9.81 21.75
C TYR A 51 -4.50 10.36 20.35
N HIS A 52 -4.18 11.64 20.22
CA HIS A 52 -4.02 12.31 18.93
C HIS A 52 -2.96 13.40 19.00
N SER A 53 -2.55 13.92 17.85
CA SER A 53 -1.52 14.97 17.82
C SER A 53 -2.06 16.24 18.46
N TYR A 54 -1.26 16.81 19.36
CA TYR A 54 -1.57 18.07 20.02
C TYR A 54 -1.45 19.24 19.02
N LYS A 55 -2.53 19.98 18.83
CA LYS A 55 -2.64 21.15 17.94
C LYS A 55 -2.29 20.86 16.47
N ASP A 56 -3.00 19.92 15.86
CA ASP A 56 -3.03 19.71 14.40
C ASP A 56 -1.64 19.41 13.78
N TYR A 57 -0.96 18.36 14.27
CA TYR A 57 0.24 17.81 13.64
C TYR A 57 1.46 18.75 13.65
N MET A 58 1.69 19.41 14.80
CA MET A 58 2.92 20.17 14.99
C MET A 58 4.15 19.26 15.04
N SER A 59 5.21 19.68 14.35
CA SER A 59 6.53 19.07 14.37
C SER A 59 7.58 20.04 14.92
N PHE A 60 8.59 19.49 15.59
CA PHE A 60 9.67 20.21 16.25
C PHE A 60 11.01 19.62 15.83
N ALA A 61 12.06 20.45 15.75
CA ALA A 61 13.39 20.01 15.37
C ALA A 61 14.11 19.22 16.49
N SER A 62 13.71 19.44 17.75
CA SER A 62 14.31 18.82 18.92
C SER A 62 13.27 18.50 19.99
N TYR A 63 13.63 17.63 20.93
CA TYR A 63 12.84 17.36 22.12
C TYR A 63 12.67 18.64 22.95
N GLU A 64 13.73 19.43 23.11
CA GLU A 64 13.76 20.65 23.92
C GLU A 64 12.82 21.72 23.35
N ASP A 65 12.71 21.84 22.03
CA ASP A 65 11.75 22.75 21.39
C ASP A 65 10.30 22.32 21.65
N ALA A 66 10.00 21.03 21.55
CA ALA A 66 8.68 20.48 21.83
C ALA A 66 8.30 20.67 23.30
N GLU A 67 9.22 20.35 24.21
CA GLU A 67 9.07 20.55 25.66
C GLU A 67 8.83 22.03 25.98
N SER A 68 9.68 22.91 25.45
CA SER A 68 9.57 24.35 25.66
C SER A 68 8.26 24.91 25.12
N PHE A 69 7.78 24.41 23.98
CA PHE A 69 6.49 24.81 23.42
C PHE A 69 5.33 24.39 24.33
N LEU A 70 5.33 23.15 24.80
CA LEU A 70 4.28 22.61 25.67
C LEU A 70 4.21 23.35 27.00
N LEU A 71 5.38 23.65 27.60
CA LEU A 71 5.48 24.37 28.88
C LEU A 71 5.16 25.88 28.80
N ARG A 72 4.86 26.43 27.62
CA ARG A 72 4.27 27.78 27.51
C ARG A 72 2.87 27.83 28.12
N ASP A 73 2.17 26.71 28.13
CA ASP A 73 0.92 26.57 28.86
C ASP A 73 1.23 26.28 30.33
N THR A 74 1.03 27.28 31.19
CA THR A 74 1.30 27.18 32.63
C THR A 74 0.40 26.17 33.34
N THR A 75 -0.65 25.68 32.69
CA THR A 75 -1.51 24.62 33.25
C THR A 75 -0.92 23.23 33.04
N ILE A 76 0.16 23.09 32.26
CA ILE A 76 0.84 21.82 31.99
C ILE A 76 2.10 21.72 32.85
N VAL A 77 2.24 20.59 33.56
CA VAL A 77 3.36 20.31 34.47
C VAL A 77 3.90 18.91 34.23
N LYS A 78 5.09 18.60 34.76
CA LYS A 78 5.63 17.24 34.71
C LYS A 78 4.65 16.26 35.35
N ALA A 79 4.44 15.13 34.68
CA ALA A 79 3.48 14.14 35.13
C ALA A 79 3.89 13.50 36.47
N GLU A 80 2.91 13.19 37.31
CA GLU A 80 3.10 12.40 38.51
C GLU A 80 3.53 10.97 38.13
N GLN A 81 4.44 10.38 38.92
CA GLN A 81 5.02 9.05 38.66
C GLN A 81 3.95 7.97 38.43
N LYS A 82 2.82 8.05 39.14
CA LYS A 82 1.70 7.09 39.01
C LYS A 82 1.10 7.03 37.59
N TYR A 83 1.22 8.10 36.80
CA TYR A 83 0.77 8.12 35.40
C TYR A 83 1.84 7.65 34.43
N VAL A 84 3.12 7.90 34.75
CA VAL A 84 4.27 7.39 34.01
C VAL A 84 4.28 5.87 34.02
N ASP A 85 4.05 5.26 35.20
CA ASP A 85 4.10 3.81 35.39
C ASP A 85 2.95 3.06 34.69
N ARG A 86 1.87 3.76 34.32
CA ARG A 86 0.67 3.18 33.69
C ARG A 86 0.75 3.04 32.16
N GLN A 87 1.86 3.44 31.53
CA GLN A 87 2.13 3.25 30.09
C GLN A 87 0.98 3.71 29.16
N PHE A 88 0.43 4.91 29.39
CA PHE A 88 -0.62 5.47 28.53
C PHE A 88 -0.17 5.75 27.08
N PHE A 89 1.15 5.84 26.85
CA PHE A 89 1.79 6.01 25.56
C PHE A 89 2.92 4.99 25.41
N GLY A 90 3.25 4.61 24.17
CA GLY A 90 4.42 3.77 23.88
C GLY A 90 5.74 4.42 24.32
N ASP A 91 5.86 5.73 24.15
CA ASP A 91 7.04 6.52 24.55
C ASP A 91 6.97 7.06 25.98
N GLY A 92 5.94 6.67 26.73
CA GLY A 92 5.71 7.09 28.09
C GLY A 92 5.03 8.45 28.23
N VAL A 93 4.50 8.70 29.42
CA VAL A 93 3.87 9.98 29.79
C VAL A 93 4.95 10.91 30.32
N ILE A 94 4.97 12.15 29.83
CA ILE A 94 5.97 13.14 30.26
C ILE A 94 5.31 14.29 31.03
N PHE A 95 4.15 14.77 30.57
CA PHE A 95 3.44 15.88 31.18
C PHE A 95 1.97 15.56 31.46
N GLN A 96 1.38 16.32 32.37
CA GLN A 96 -0.04 16.29 32.70
C GLN A 96 -0.63 17.69 32.77
N SER A 97 -1.92 17.83 32.47
CA SER A 97 -2.66 19.04 32.78
C SER A 97 -3.02 19.10 34.27
N THR A 98 -3.06 20.32 34.81
CA THR A 98 -3.55 20.63 36.16
C THR A 98 -5.02 21.07 36.17
N THR A 99 -5.60 21.34 35.00
CA THR A 99 -6.94 21.90 34.85
C THR A 99 -7.87 21.03 34.01
N ARG A 100 -7.33 20.17 33.15
CA ARG A 100 -8.09 19.29 32.25
C ARG A 100 -7.96 17.83 32.67
N TYR A 101 -9.05 17.10 32.52
CA TYR A 101 -9.16 15.67 32.82
C TYR A 101 -9.66 14.91 31.59
N MET A 102 -9.28 13.65 31.49
CA MET A 102 -9.70 12.77 30.41
C MET A 102 -11.21 12.53 30.44
N SER A 103 -11.81 12.41 29.26
CA SER A 103 -13.13 11.79 29.11
C SER A 103 -13.03 10.27 29.14
N ASP A 104 -14.18 9.60 29.31
CA ASP A 104 -14.34 8.15 29.18
C ASP A 104 -13.50 7.33 30.17
N THR A 105 -13.19 7.91 31.32
CA THR A 105 -12.60 7.19 32.46
C THR A 105 -13.69 6.44 33.23
N SER A 106 -13.29 5.36 33.93
CA SER A 106 -14.22 4.60 34.78
C SER A 106 -14.85 5.47 35.87
N ASP A 107 -16.08 5.15 36.29
CA ASP A 107 -16.90 6.00 37.18
C ASP A 107 -16.14 6.46 38.44
N GLY A 108 -15.70 7.73 38.42
CA GLY A 108 -15.03 8.42 39.52
C GLY A 108 -13.52 8.60 39.37
N GLU A 109 -12.87 7.98 38.38
CA GLU A 109 -11.43 8.15 38.17
C GLU A 109 -11.15 9.45 37.41
N GLN A 110 -10.60 10.45 38.11
CA GLN A 110 -10.14 11.69 37.49
C GLN A 110 -8.67 11.58 37.08
N ILE A 111 -8.45 11.13 35.84
CA ILE A 111 -7.11 11.12 35.23
C ILE A 111 -6.93 12.46 34.50
N PRO A 112 -5.87 13.25 34.78
CA PRO A 112 -5.60 14.47 34.05
C PRO A 112 -5.33 14.17 32.58
N VAL A 113 -5.55 15.14 31.70
CA VAL A 113 -5.07 15.02 30.31
C VAL A 113 -3.55 14.85 30.34
N LEU A 114 -3.05 13.84 29.63
CA LEU A 114 -1.64 13.48 29.60
C LEU A 114 -1.01 13.82 28.26
N TYR A 115 0.29 14.11 28.28
CA TYR A 115 1.05 14.42 27.08
C TYR A 115 2.33 13.59 27.01
N SER A 116 2.69 13.23 25.79
CA SER A 116 3.96 12.59 25.45
C SER A 116 4.64 13.37 24.34
N ILE A 117 5.98 13.34 24.34
CA ILE A 117 6.80 13.87 23.26
C ILE A 117 7.39 12.67 22.54
N HIS A 118 7.00 12.48 21.28
CA HIS A 118 7.38 11.33 20.48
C HIS A 118 8.39 11.73 19.41
N HIS A 119 9.40 10.88 19.20
CA HIS A 119 10.40 11.06 18.16
C HIS A 119 9.98 10.29 16.90
N CYS A 120 9.55 11.02 15.88
CA CYS A 120 9.21 10.45 14.57
C CYS A 120 10.45 10.42 13.70
N TYR A 121 10.90 9.22 13.32
CA TYR A 121 11.92 9.04 12.30
C TYR A 121 11.57 7.87 11.39
N TYR A 122 11.45 8.14 10.09
CA TYR A 122 11.16 7.12 9.08
C TYR A 122 11.52 7.63 7.69
N ASP A 123 11.84 6.69 6.80
CA ASP A 123 11.97 6.95 5.38
C ASP A 123 10.62 6.76 4.71
N ARG A 124 10.14 7.76 3.97
CA ARG A 124 8.94 7.64 3.14
C ARG A 124 9.20 8.09 1.71
N TYR A 125 8.44 7.55 0.76
CA TYR A 125 8.44 8.12 -0.58
C TYR A 125 7.79 9.51 -0.57
N PRO A 126 8.17 10.42 -1.47
CA PRO A 126 7.46 11.69 -1.66
C PRO A 126 5.95 11.46 -1.85
N ASP A 127 5.11 12.37 -1.35
CA ASP A 127 3.65 12.19 -1.36
C ASP A 127 3.05 11.97 -2.76
N GLU A 128 3.67 12.58 -3.79
CA GLU A 128 3.25 12.45 -5.19
C GLU A 128 3.84 11.22 -5.89
N ALA A 129 4.64 10.41 -5.20
CA ALA A 129 5.33 9.28 -5.81
C ALA A 129 4.40 8.07 -5.94
N ASP A 130 4.13 7.65 -7.17
CA ASP A 130 3.26 6.50 -7.48
C ASP A 130 4.01 5.16 -7.37
N VAL A 131 4.58 4.85 -6.20
CA VAL A 131 5.47 3.68 -6.01
C VAL A 131 4.69 2.43 -5.62
N LEU A 132 4.81 1.38 -6.43
CA LEU A 132 4.36 0.03 -6.08
C LEU A 132 5.54 -0.78 -5.55
N GLU A 133 5.70 -0.82 -4.22
CA GLU A 133 6.81 -1.53 -3.57
C GLU A 133 6.47 -3.03 -3.39
N LEU A 134 6.94 -3.85 -4.32
CA LEU A 134 6.84 -5.31 -4.26
C LEU A 134 8.24 -5.95 -4.12
N SER A 135 8.27 -7.14 -3.53
CA SER A 135 9.47 -7.98 -3.51
C SER A 135 9.67 -8.67 -4.86
N ASP A 136 10.92 -9.05 -5.15
CA ASP A 136 11.23 -9.82 -6.36
C ASP A 136 10.46 -11.15 -6.42
N GLU A 137 10.22 -11.78 -5.26
CA GLU A 137 9.42 -13.00 -5.16
C GLU A 137 7.98 -12.77 -5.59
N THR A 138 7.35 -11.68 -5.11
CA THR A 138 5.98 -11.32 -5.51
C THR A 138 5.92 -10.95 -7.00
N ILE A 139 6.90 -10.22 -7.52
CA ILE A 139 6.97 -9.88 -8.94
C ILE A 139 7.09 -11.14 -9.80
N ASN A 140 7.92 -12.11 -9.40
CA ASN A 140 8.05 -13.38 -10.12
C ASN A 140 6.75 -14.19 -10.08
N ALA A 141 6.05 -14.22 -8.94
CA ALA A 141 4.74 -14.85 -8.85
C ALA A 141 3.70 -14.18 -9.76
N MET A 142 3.73 -12.84 -9.90
CA MET A 142 2.87 -12.11 -10.84
C MET A 142 3.20 -12.44 -12.30
N LYS A 143 4.48 -12.57 -12.66
CA LYS A 143 4.90 -13.01 -14.01
C LYS A 143 4.42 -14.42 -14.34
N GLU A 144 4.47 -15.34 -13.37
CA GLU A 144 3.91 -16.69 -13.51
C GLU A 144 2.38 -16.64 -13.66
N ALA A 145 1.68 -15.82 -12.88
CA ALA A 145 0.24 -15.65 -13.02
C ALA A 145 -0.14 -15.11 -14.41
N TYR A 146 0.60 -14.11 -14.90
CA TYR A 146 0.47 -13.61 -16.27
C TYR A 146 0.65 -14.73 -17.30
N TRP A 147 1.69 -15.54 -17.16
CA TRP A 147 1.98 -16.66 -18.06
C TRP A 147 0.80 -17.65 -18.12
N GLN A 148 0.29 -18.05 -16.96
CA GLN A 148 -0.85 -18.98 -16.87
C GLN A 148 -2.11 -18.39 -17.48
N MET A 149 -2.38 -17.10 -17.25
CA MET A 149 -3.55 -16.42 -17.82
C MET A 149 -3.48 -16.32 -19.34
N ARG A 150 -2.31 -16.01 -19.90
CA ARG A 150 -2.10 -15.98 -21.36
C ARG A 150 -2.26 -17.35 -22.00
N ILE A 151 -1.75 -18.40 -21.36
CA ILE A 151 -2.01 -19.76 -21.81
C ILE A 151 -3.52 -20.04 -21.81
N ALA A 152 -4.21 -19.74 -20.71
CA ALA A 152 -5.66 -19.95 -20.62
C ALA A 152 -6.43 -19.17 -21.70
N GLU A 153 -6.04 -17.93 -22.00
CA GLU A 153 -6.62 -17.11 -23.07
C GLU A 153 -6.47 -17.75 -24.45
N ILE A 154 -5.27 -18.25 -24.78
CA ILE A 154 -4.99 -18.96 -26.05
C ILE A 154 -5.87 -20.20 -26.17
N TYR A 155 -5.91 -21.03 -25.13
CA TYR A 155 -6.76 -22.23 -25.11
C TYR A 155 -8.24 -21.88 -25.27
N ALA A 156 -8.74 -20.90 -24.51
CA ALA A 156 -10.14 -20.47 -24.57
C ALA A 156 -10.52 -19.97 -25.97
N THR A 157 -9.68 -19.13 -26.58
CA THR A 157 -9.89 -18.60 -27.94
C THR A 157 -9.94 -19.72 -28.97
N ARG A 158 -9.00 -20.67 -28.92
CA ARG A 158 -8.93 -21.78 -29.87
C ARG A 158 -10.10 -22.75 -29.73
N VAL A 159 -10.52 -23.04 -28.50
CA VAL A 159 -11.72 -23.84 -28.26
C VAL A 159 -12.96 -23.12 -28.79
N ASP A 160 -13.06 -21.79 -28.60
CA ASP A 160 -14.19 -21.00 -29.10
C ASP A 160 -14.35 -21.10 -30.62
N TRP A 161 -13.25 -20.90 -31.35
CA TRP A 161 -13.24 -20.96 -32.81
C TRP A 161 -13.59 -22.35 -33.32
N MET A 162 -13.10 -23.40 -32.66
CA MET A 162 -13.45 -24.78 -33.02
C MET A 162 -14.95 -25.03 -32.84
N MET A 163 -15.52 -24.61 -31.69
CA MET A 163 -16.93 -24.84 -31.38
C MET A 163 -17.87 -23.94 -32.21
N SER A 164 -17.38 -22.81 -32.69
CA SER A 164 -18.10 -21.89 -33.58
C SER A 164 -18.00 -22.30 -35.05
N GLY A 165 -17.17 -23.29 -35.38
CA GLY A 165 -16.95 -23.79 -36.74
C GLY A 165 -15.93 -23.00 -37.56
N ASP A 166 -15.22 -22.05 -36.96
CA ASP A 166 -14.14 -21.28 -37.59
C ASP A 166 -12.84 -22.11 -37.68
N ASP A 167 -12.63 -23.04 -36.75
CA ASP A 167 -11.56 -24.04 -36.77
C ASP A 167 -12.13 -25.46 -36.92
N SER A 168 -11.51 -26.29 -37.78
CA SER A 168 -11.69 -27.75 -37.73
C SER A 168 -10.92 -28.35 -36.56
N GLU A 169 -11.16 -29.63 -36.21
CA GLU A 169 -10.35 -30.31 -35.19
C GLU A 169 -8.85 -30.34 -35.53
N GLU A 170 -8.51 -30.45 -36.82
CA GLU A 170 -7.12 -30.43 -37.30
C GLU A 170 -6.51 -29.03 -37.12
N ASN A 171 -7.21 -28.00 -37.59
CA ASN A 171 -6.77 -26.61 -37.44
C ASN A 171 -6.59 -26.23 -35.95
N PHE A 172 -7.51 -26.65 -35.09
CA PHE A 172 -7.40 -26.43 -33.65
C PHE A 172 -6.09 -26.99 -33.09
N ARG A 173 -5.76 -28.26 -33.41
CA ARG A 173 -4.56 -28.94 -32.90
C ARG A 173 -3.26 -28.37 -33.44
N GLU A 174 -3.25 -27.85 -34.67
CA GLU A 174 -2.09 -27.22 -35.27
C GLU A 174 -1.89 -25.80 -34.71
N ARG A 175 -2.91 -24.95 -34.83
CA ARG A 175 -2.81 -23.52 -34.48
C ARG A 175 -2.61 -23.28 -33.00
N ILE A 176 -3.13 -24.15 -32.12
CA ILE A 176 -2.87 -24.01 -30.68
C ILE A 176 -1.39 -24.19 -30.34
N LYS A 177 -0.69 -25.10 -31.03
CA LYS A 177 0.75 -25.29 -30.84
C LYS A 177 1.52 -24.09 -31.36
N GLU A 178 1.14 -23.58 -32.53
CA GLU A 178 1.75 -22.39 -33.13
C GLU A 178 1.62 -21.17 -32.22
N ASP A 179 0.43 -20.91 -31.69
CA ASP A 179 0.17 -19.78 -30.80
C ASP A 179 0.93 -19.91 -29.47
N LEU A 180 0.96 -21.10 -28.86
CA LEU A 180 1.73 -21.35 -27.65
C LEU A 180 3.22 -21.11 -27.90
N THR A 181 3.78 -21.65 -29.00
CA THR A 181 5.19 -21.41 -29.37
C THR A 181 5.46 -19.92 -29.66
N LYS A 182 4.51 -19.20 -30.26
CA LYS A 182 4.62 -17.75 -30.46
C LYS A 182 4.67 -17.03 -29.12
N PHE A 183 3.78 -17.37 -28.20
CA PHE A 183 3.72 -16.78 -26.87
C PHE A 183 4.98 -17.07 -26.03
N GLU A 184 5.50 -18.30 -26.07
CA GLU A 184 6.76 -18.65 -25.40
C GLU A 184 7.91 -17.74 -25.84
N LYS A 185 8.02 -17.47 -27.15
CA LYS A 185 9.02 -16.55 -27.71
C LYS A 185 8.79 -15.12 -27.26
N GLU A 186 7.55 -14.63 -27.36
CA GLU A 186 7.16 -13.28 -26.92
C GLU A 186 7.56 -13.05 -25.46
N TYR A 187 7.15 -13.96 -24.57
CA TYR A 187 7.43 -13.88 -23.15
C TYR A 187 8.93 -13.93 -22.84
N ALA A 188 9.68 -14.81 -23.51
CA ALA A 188 11.13 -14.92 -23.32
C ALA A 188 11.88 -13.62 -23.69
N THR A 189 11.36 -12.86 -24.65
CA THR A 189 11.94 -11.58 -25.09
C THR A 189 11.27 -10.36 -24.45
N LYS A 190 10.28 -10.55 -23.58
CA LYS A 190 9.47 -9.45 -23.05
C LYS A 190 10.29 -8.57 -22.12
N ASP A 191 10.32 -7.28 -22.41
CA ASP A 191 10.75 -6.27 -21.45
C ASP A 191 9.60 -6.00 -20.47
N TRP A 192 9.85 -6.30 -19.21
CA TRP A 192 8.86 -6.13 -18.15
C TRP A 192 8.86 -4.74 -17.55
N THR A 193 9.81 -3.87 -17.91
CA THR A 193 9.96 -2.54 -17.31
C THR A 193 9.13 -1.47 -18.01
N TYR A 194 8.68 -1.75 -19.24
CA TYR A 194 7.84 -0.85 -20.02
C TYR A 194 6.41 -1.40 -20.12
N PRO A 195 5.37 -0.68 -19.69
CA PRO A 195 4.02 -1.04 -20.04
C PRO A 195 3.86 -0.81 -21.55
N ASP A 196 3.58 -1.85 -22.34
CA ASP A 196 3.39 -1.72 -23.79
C ASP A 196 2.38 -0.58 -24.06
N GLU A 197 2.86 0.55 -24.58
CA GLU A 197 1.99 1.68 -24.95
C GLU A 197 1.27 1.32 -26.25
N ASN A 198 -0.01 0.98 -26.11
CA ASN A 198 -1.00 0.84 -27.19
C ASN A 198 -0.88 -0.44 -28.03
N GLU A 199 -1.73 -1.42 -27.71
CA GLU A 199 -2.48 -2.13 -28.76
C GLU A 199 -3.94 -1.64 -28.67
N GLU A 200 -4.21 -0.42 -29.19
CA GLU A 200 -5.56 0.00 -29.61
C GLU A 200 -5.86 -0.51 -31.02
#